data_AF-A0A452XT29-F1
#
_entry.id   AF-A0A452XT29-F1
#
_cell.length_a   1.000
_cell.length_b   1.000
_cell.length_c   1.000
_cell.angle_alpha   90.00
_cell.angle_beta   90.00
_cell.angle_gamma   90.00
#
_symmetry.space_group_name_H-M   'P 1'
#
loop_
_entity.id
_entity.type
_entity.pdbx_description
1 polymer ?
#
loop_
_entity_poly.entity_id
_entity_poly.type
_entity_poly.pdbx_seq_one_letter_code
_entity_poly.pdbx_strand_id
1 'polypeptide(L)'
;PPTLAAAAMAAEEAAAATNFEVDLGHLLAYDPSHHLAAGAASSRAELRDECLRKATELAQAVANALFSLPATEGRDGPLVRLPPPTNRLPREKHLPRPKPPTKWEQFAKSKGEPVILAGFMSVFIGSAFAWV
;
A
#
# COMPACT_ATOMS: atom_id res chain seq x y z
N PRO A 1 11.98 -27.60 -30.05
CA PRO A 1 11.41 -26.25 -29.80
C PRO A 1 11.71 -25.88 -28.34
N PRO A 2 12.44 -24.79 -28.07
CA PRO A 2 12.88 -24.48 -26.71
C PRO A 2 11.65 -24.18 -25.84
N THR A 3 11.65 -24.84 -24.70
CA THR A 3 10.62 -24.98 -23.68
C THR A 3 10.25 -23.65 -23.02
N LEU A 4 8.99 -23.51 -22.60
CA LEU A 4 8.43 -22.42 -21.77
C LEU A 4 9.34 -21.96 -20.61
N ALA A 5 10.20 -22.85 -20.11
CA ALA A 5 11.22 -22.56 -19.10
C ALA A 5 12.26 -21.53 -19.55
N ALA A 6 12.64 -21.46 -20.84
CA ALA A 6 13.61 -20.48 -21.32
C ALA A 6 13.06 -19.04 -21.33
N ALA A 7 11.75 -18.86 -21.54
CA ALA A 7 11.09 -17.56 -21.44
C ALA A 7 10.94 -17.11 -19.97
N ALA A 8 10.70 -18.05 -19.04
CA ALA A 8 10.70 -17.76 -17.61
C ALA A 8 12.11 -17.41 -17.09
N MET A 9 13.16 -18.13 -17.55
CA MET A 9 14.53 -17.79 -17.20
C MET A 9 14.99 -16.46 -17.83
N ALA A 10 14.56 -16.12 -19.04
CA ALA A 10 14.83 -14.80 -19.64
C ALA A 10 14.11 -13.65 -18.90
N ALA A 11 12.95 -13.92 -18.28
CA ALA A 11 12.28 -12.96 -17.41
C ALA A 11 12.98 -12.82 -16.05
N GLU A 12 13.55 -13.91 -15.52
CA GLU A 12 14.33 -13.90 -14.28
C GLU A 12 15.74 -13.31 -14.48
N GLU A 13 16.31 -13.43 -15.68
CA GLU A 13 17.60 -12.83 -16.04
C GLU A 13 17.50 -11.32 -16.35
N ALA A 14 16.31 -10.78 -16.60
CA ALA A 14 16.06 -9.34 -16.66
C ALA A 14 16.01 -8.66 -15.26
N ALA A 15 15.98 -9.44 -14.18
CA ALA A 15 16.16 -8.94 -12.82
C ALA A 15 17.65 -8.70 -12.47
N ALA A 16 18.58 -9.13 -13.34
CA ALA A 16 20.00 -8.88 -13.17
C ALA A 16 20.32 -7.39 -13.45
N ALA A 17 20.42 -6.63 -12.36
CA ALA A 17 21.00 -5.29 -12.26
C ALA A 17 20.24 -4.12 -12.91
N THR A 18 18.93 -4.01 -12.66
CA THR A 18 18.24 -2.73 -12.83
C THR A 18 18.46 -1.85 -11.61
N ASN A 19 19.14 -0.72 -11.79
CA ASN A 19 19.51 0.22 -10.71
C ASN A 19 18.33 1.11 -10.26
N PHE A 20 17.11 0.57 -10.29
CA PHE A 20 15.87 1.30 -10.04
C PHE A 20 15.15 0.67 -8.85
N GLU A 21 14.58 1.51 -8.00
CA GLU A 21 13.78 1.08 -6.86
C GLU A 21 12.29 1.15 -7.23
N VAL A 22 11.53 0.11 -6.86
CA VAL A 22 10.09 0.00 -7.15
C VAL A 22 9.30 -0.10 -5.85
N ASP A 23 8.41 0.87 -5.62
CA ASP A 23 7.43 0.88 -4.51
C ASP A 23 6.03 0.58 -5.04
N LEU A 24 5.67 -0.71 -5.02
CA LEU A 24 4.37 -1.19 -5.53
C LEU A 24 3.18 -0.67 -4.71
N GLY A 25 3.36 -0.30 -3.44
CA GLY A 25 2.26 0.25 -2.64
C GLY A 25 1.84 1.64 -3.11
N HIS A 26 2.74 2.38 -3.77
CA HIS A 26 2.45 3.65 -4.43
C HIS A 26 2.47 3.57 -5.96
N LEU A 27 2.64 2.37 -6.54
CA LEU A 27 2.84 2.16 -7.98
C LEU A 27 3.92 3.08 -8.57
N LEU A 28 5.03 3.21 -7.82
CA LEU A 28 6.11 4.14 -8.09
C LEU A 28 7.37 3.36 -8.47
N ALA A 29 8.14 3.86 -9.43
CA ALA A 29 9.52 3.45 -9.64
C ALA A 29 10.41 4.68 -9.85
N TYR A 30 11.64 4.63 -9.35
CA TYR A 30 12.61 5.72 -9.49
C TYR A 30 14.05 5.19 -9.57
N ASP A 31 14.91 5.96 -10.23
CA ASP A 31 16.35 5.69 -10.34
C ASP A 31 17.11 6.74 -9.50
N PRO A 32 17.68 6.37 -8.34
CA PRO A 32 18.43 7.29 -7.49
C PRO A 32 19.72 7.82 -8.14
N SER A 33 20.26 7.08 -9.11
CA SER A 33 21.56 7.39 -9.72
C SER A 33 21.43 8.24 -10.99
N HIS A 34 20.23 8.26 -11.59
CA HIS A 34 19.99 9.03 -12.80
C HIS A 34 19.87 10.53 -12.51
N HIS A 35 20.73 11.29 -13.17
CA HIS A 35 20.73 12.75 -13.14
C HIS A 35 20.67 13.25 -14.57
N LEU A 36 19.73 14.15 -14.84
CA LEU A 36 19.69 14.87 -16.10
C LEU A 36 20.87 15.84 -16.10
N ALA A 37 21.77 15.72 -17.07
CA ALA A 37 22.90 16.62 -17.22
C ALA A 37 22.39 18.02 -17.60
N ALA A 38 22.10 18.86 -16.60
CA ALA A 38 21.63 20.23 -16.81
C ALA A 38 22.73 21.18 -17.34
N GLY A 39 23.94 20.67 -17.65
CA GLY A 39 25.11 21.45 -18.05
C GLY A 39 25.68 21.03 -19.39
N ALA A 40 25.61 21.97 -20.35
CA ALA A 40 26.53 22.22 -21.46
C ALA A 40 26.26 21.67 -22.87
N ALA A 41 25.30 20.77 -23.15
CA ALA A 41 25.12 20.32 -24.56
C ALA A 41 23.74 19.81 -25.00
N SER A 42 22.77 19.54 -24.12
CA SER A 42 21.56 18.85 -24.55
C SER A 42 20.49 19.81 -25.07
N SER A 43 20.05 19.59 -26.31
CA SER A 43 18.90 20.30 -26.85
C SER A 43 17.62 19.91 -26.11
N ARG A 44 16.58 20.74 -26.16
CA ARG A 44 15.27 20.42 -25.57
C ARG A 44 14.69 19.11 -26.12
N ALA A 45 15.00 18.78 -27.38
CA ALA A 45 14.57 17.53 -28.00
C ALA A 45 15.26 16.32 -27.36
N GLU A 46 16.58 16.37 -27.19
CA GLU A 46 17.34 15.30 -26.54
C GLU A 46 16.89 15.05 -25.09
N LEU A 47 16.63 16.12 -24.33
CA LEU A 47 16.10 15.99 -22.97
C LEU A 47 14.72 15.32 -22.94
N ARG A 48 13.87 15.63 -23.92
CA ARG A 48 12.55 14.99 -24.04
C ARG A 48 12.72 13.50 -24.35
N ASP A 49 13.57 13.17 -25.31
CA ASP A 49 13.76 11.79 -25.75
C ASP A 49 14.40 10.94 -24.64
N GLU A 50 15.34 11.50 -23.88
CA GLU A 50 15.90 10.86 -22.69
C GLU A 50 14.86 10.64 -21.59
N CYS A 51 14.05 11.66 -21.27
CA CYS A 51 12.95 11.54 -20.31
C CYS A 51 11.95 10.46 -20.73
N LEU A 52 11.56 10.42 -22.00
CA LEU A 52 10.63 9.42 -22.51
C LEU A 52 11.22 8.02 -22.39
N ARG A 53 12.48 7.83 -22.81
CA ARG A 53 13.19 6.56 -22.68
C ARG A 53 13.22 6.08 -21.23
N LYS A 54 13.62 6.94 -20.29
CA LYS A 54 13.68 6.62 -18.85
C LYS A 54 12.30 6.37 -18.25
N ALA A 55 11.30 7.16 -18.61
CA ALA A 55 9.92 6.94 -18.17
C ALA A 55 9.39 5.58 -18.65
N THR A 56 9.68 5.19 -19.90
CA THR A 56 9.31 3.87 -20.43
C THR A 56 10.01 2.74 -19.67
N GLU A 57 11.31 2.85 -19.40
CA GLU A 57 12.06 1.87 -18.59
C GLU A 57 11.42 1.68 -17.21
N LEU A 58 11.13 2.78 -16.49
CA LEU A 58 10.54 2.74 -15.15
C LEU A 58 9.09 2.23 -15.16
N ALA A 59 8.28 2.66 -16.13
CA ALA A 59 6.90 2.19 -16.27
C ALA A 59 6.84 0.68 -16.56
N GLN A 60 7.76 0.18 -17.39
CA GLN A 60 7.87 -1.25 -17.66
C GLN A 60 8.26 -2.03 -16.40
N ALA A 61 9.17 -1.50 -15.59
CA ALA A 61 9.55 -2.12 -14.31
C ALA A 61 8.36 -2.23 -13.35
N VAL A 62 7.55 -1.17 -13.23
CA VAL A 62 6.30 -1.20 -12.43
C VAL A 62 5.33 -2.23 -13.00
N ALA A 63 5.12 -2.26 -14.32
CA ALA A 63 4.21 -3.22 -14.95
C ALA A 63 4.65 -4.67 -14.71
N ASN A 64 5.94 -4.97 -14.92
CA ASN A 64 6.50 -6.31 -14.69
C ASN A 64 6.28 -6.75 -13.24
N ALA A 65 6.62 -5.89 -12.28
CA ALA A 65 6.44 -6.19 -10.87
C ALA A 65 4.96 -6.34 -10.50
N LEU A 66 4.07 -5.49 -11.03
CA LEU A 66 2.63 -5.55 -10.78
C LEU A 66 2.00 -6.84 -11.30
N PHE A 67 2.30 -7.23 -12.55
CA PHE A 67 1.73 -8.43 -13.17
C PHE A 67 2.37 -9.73 -12.69
N SER A 68 3.47 -9.66 -11.94
CA SER A 68 4.05 -10.82 -11.25
C SER A 68 3.28 -11.21 -9.97
N LEU A 69 2.45 -10.31 -9.43
CA LEU A 69 1.68 -10.57 -8.22
C LEU A 69 0.50 -11.51 -8.48
N PRO A 70 0.12 -12.34 -7.48
CA PRO A 70 -1.01 -13.25 -7.64
C PRO A 70 -2.33 -12.46 -7.74
N ALA A 71 -2.99 -12.58 -8.90
CA ALA A 71 -4.32 -12.03 -9.12
C ALA A 71 -5.41 -12.96 -8.54
N THR A 72 -6.49 -12.37 -8.05
CA THR A 72 -7.69 -13.05 -7.56
C THR A 72 -8.87 -12.62 -8.43
N GLU A 73 -9.68 -13.57 -8.89
CA GLU A 73 -10.90 -13.27 -9.64
C GLU A 73 -11.94 -12.59 -8.74
N GLY A 74 -12.38 -11.41 -9.14
CA GLY A 74 -13.50 -10.69 -8.52
C GLY A 74 -14.67 -10.54 -9.48
N ARG A 75 -15.77 -9.99 -8.99
CA ARG A 75 -16.97 -9.75 -9.80
C ARG A 75 -16.72 -8.86 -11.02
N ASP A 76 -15.80 -7.89 -10.88
CA ASP A 76 -15.50 -6.89 -11.90
C ASP A 76 -14.21 -7.19 -12.69
N GLY A 77 -13.66 -8.42 -12.55
CA GLY A 77 -12.44 -8.87 -13.21
C GLY A 77 -11.32 -9.26 -12.22
N PRO A 78 -10.09 -9.54 -12.72
CA PRO A 78 -8.97 -9.91 -11.88
C PRO A 78 -8.49 -8.72 -11.02
N LEU A 79 -8.40 -8.91 -9.71
CA LEU A 79 -7.87 -7.94 -8.76
C LEU A 79 -6.55 -8.44 -8.16
N VAL A 80 -5.62 -7.52 -7.95
CA VAL A 80 -4.35 -7.79 -7.29
C VAL A 80 -4.32 -7.08 -5.94
N ARG A 81 -3.84 -7.77 -4.90
CA ARG A 81 -3.61 -7.16 -3.59
C ARG A 81 -2.21 -6.56 -3.54
N LEU A 82 -2.15 -5.22 -3.50
CA LEU A 82 -0.88 -4.51 -3.41
C LEU A 82 -0.24 -4.63 -2.01
N PRO A 83 1.09 -4.66 -1.91
CA PRO A 83 1.80 -4.58 -0.63
C PRO A 83 1.61 -3.20 0.01
N PRO A 84 1.87 -3.08 1.33
CA PRO A 84 1.86 -1.78 1.99
C PRO A 84 2.93 -0.85 1.38
N PRO A 85 2.70 0.46 1.32
CA PRO A 85 3.66 1.39 0.73
C PRO A 85 4.95 1.48 1.56
N THR A 86 6.09 1.47 0.88
CA THR A 86 7.41 1.51 1.53
C THR A 86 7.84 2.95 1.86
N ASN A 87 7.55 3.91 0.98
CA ASN A 87 7.88 5.30 1.21
C ASN A 87 6.92 5.95 2.23
N ARG A 88 7.43 6.36 3.39
CA ARG A 88 6.58 6.95 4.44
C ARG A 88 6.32 8.42 4.19
N LEU A 89 5.09 8.75 3.83
CA LEU A 89 4.65 10.13 3.66
C LEU A 89 4.23 10.78 4.99
N PRO A 90 4.49 12.08 5.19
CA PRO A 90 4.04 12.79 6.37
C PRO A 90 2.52 12.88 6.40
N ARG A 91 1.92 12.68 7.58
CA ARG A 91 0.48 12.84 7.77
C ARG A 91 0.11 14.32 7.71
N GLU A 92 -0.94 14.65 6.99
CA GLU A 92 -1.50 16.01 6.92
C GLU A 92 -1.96 16.51 8.31
N LYS A 93 -2.57 15.61 9.09
CA LYS A 93 -3.14 15.93 10.41
C LYS A 93 -2.40 15.16 11.50
N HIS A 94 -2.31 15.79 12.68
CA HIS A 94 -1.74 15.14 13.85
C HIS A 94 -2.50 13.85 14.19
N LEU A 95 -1.86 12.94 14.94
CA LEU A 95 -2.57 11.76 15.46
C LEU A 95 -3.74 12.24 16.32
N PRO A 96 -4.94 11.65 16.20
CA PRO A 96 -6.04 12.00 17.08
C PRO A 96 -5.54 11.86 18.52
N ARG A 97 -5.50 12.99 19.25
CA ARG A 97 -5.07 12.96 20.64
C ARG A 97 -6.09 12.12 21.41
N PRO A 98 -5.66 11.27 22.35
CA PRO A 98 -6.59 10.54 23.19
C PRO A 98 -7.52 11.56 23.84
N LYS A 99 -8.83 11.29 23.77
CA LYS A 99 -9.83 12.20 24.32
C LYS A 99 -9.53 12.34 25.82
N PRO A 100 -9.47 13.57 26.37
CA PRO A 100 -9.31 13.73 27.80
C PRO A 100 -10.49 13.02 28.49
N PRO A 101 -10.24 12.35 29.63
CA PRO A 101 -11.28 11.59 30.29
C PRO A 101 -12.42 12.52 30.71
N THR A 102 -13.64 12.11 30.45
CA THR A 102 -14.81 12.89 30.86
C THR A 102 -14.91 12.91 32.40
N LYS A 103 -15.61 13.90 32.97
CA LYS A 103 -15.82 13.96 34.44
C LYS A 103 -16.45 12.66 34.98
N TRP A 104 -17.32 12.02 34.20
CA TRP A 104 -17.94 10.75 34.54
C TRP A 104 -16.94 9.59 34.56
N GLU A 105 -16.04 9.52 33.59
CA GLU A 105 -14.95 8.52 33.57
C GLU A 105 -14.00 8.71 34.75
N GLN A 106 -13.72 9.95 35.14
CA GLN A 106 -12.92 10.25 36.33
C GLN A 106 -13.61 9.81 37.62
N PHE A 107 -14.93 10.02 37.72
CA PHE A 107 -15.75 9.60 38.85
C PHE A 107 -15.92 8.07 38.93
N ALA A 108 -16.17 7.41 37.81
CA ALA A 108 -16.25 5.95 37.74
C ALA A 108 -14.91 5.31 38.14
N LYS A 109 -13.80 5.88 37.65
CA LYS A 109 -12.44 5.44 38.02
C LYS A 109 -12.15 5.63 39.51
N SER A 110 -12.61 6.71 40.13
CA SER A 110 -12.40 6.94 41.57
C SER A 110 -13.27 6.07 42.47
N LYS A 111 -14.47 5.68 42.00
CA LYS A 111 -15.37 4.75 42.71
C LYS A 111 -15.05 3.26 42.47
N GLY A 112 -14.17 2.95 41.52
CA GLY A 112 -13.86 1.56 41.15
C GLY A 112 -14.95 0.89 40.30
N GLU A 113 -15.85 1.67 39.71
CA GLU A 113 -16.88 1.13 38.82
C GLU A 113 -16.31 0.98 37.39
N PRO A 114 -16.38 -0.22 36.80
CA PRO A 114 -15.78 -0.45 35.50
C PRO A 114 -16.62 0.24 34.42
N VAL A 115 -15.95 0.89 33.45
CA VAL A 115 -16.58 1.55 32.28
C VAL A 115 -17.07 0.47 31.32
N ILE A 116 -18.04 -0.32 31.76
CA ILE A 116 -18.72 -1.35 30.99
C ILE A 116 -20.14 -0.83 30.82
N LEU A 117 -20.66 -0.87 29.58
CA LEU A 117 -22.02 -0.48 29.12
C LEU A 117 -22.12 0.77 28.22
N ALA A 118 -21.04 1.20 27.54
CA ALA A 118 -21.21 2.08 26.36
C ALA A 118 -21.55 1.30 25.07
N GLY A 119 -21.63 -0.03 25.13
CA GLY A 119 -22.07 -0.85 24.00
C GLY A 119 -22.76 -2.11 24.49
N PHE A 120 -24.08 -2.18 24.29
CA PHE A 120 -24.81 -3.44 24.10
C PHE A 120 -24.66 -4.52 25.19
N MET A 121 -25.28 -4.33 26.36
CA MET A 121 -26.04 -5.45 26.92
C MET A 121 -27.44 -5.35 26.33
N SER A 122 -27.62 -6.05 25.22
CA SER A 122 -28.94 -6.38 24.68
C SER A 122 -29.78 -6.92 25.83
N VAL A 123 -30.92 -6.28 26.06
CA VAL A 123 -31.94 -6.63 27.04
C VAL A 123 -32.27 -8.12 26.92
N PHE A 124 -31.76 -8.94 27.82
CA PHE A 124 -32.20 -10.32 28.06
C PHE A 124 -32.71 -10.39 29.51
N ILE A 125 -33.84 -9.74 29.76
CA ILE A 125 -34.67 -10.01 30.93
C ILE A 125 -36.11 -10.08 30.44
N GLY A 126 -36.64 -11.30 30.36
CA GLY A 126 -38.06 -11.53 30.09
C GLY A 126 -38.39 -12.98 29.74
N SER A 127 -38.90 -13.71 30.74
CA SER A 127 -39.66 -14.97 30.64
C SER A 127 -38.89 -16.29 30.63
N ALA A 128 -38.46 -16.70 31.83
CA ALA A 128 -38.65 -18.08 32.28
C ALA A 128 -40.03 -18.19 32.97
N PHE A 129 -40.61 -19.39 32.92
CA PHE A 129 -41.85 -19.88 33.58
C PHE A 129 -43.19 -19.76 32.82
N ALA A 130 -43.50 -20.81 32.05
CA ALA A 130 -44.85 -21.37 31.98
C ALA A 130 -44.75 -22.91 32.05
N TRP A 131 -45.55 -23.50 32.93
CA TRP A 131 -45.66 -24.92 33.27
C TRP A 131 -46.07 -25.79 32.07
N VAL A 132 -45.48 -27.00 31.97
CA VAL A 132 -46.14 -28.26 31.59
C VAL A 132 -45.66 -29.32 32.56
#